data_AF-A0A954K0C0-F1
#
_entry.id   AF-A0A954K0C0-F1
#
_cell.length_a   1.000
_cell.length_b   1.000
_cell.length_c   1.000
_cell.angle_alpha   90.00
_cell.angle_beta   90.00
_cell.angle_gamma   90.00
#
_symmetry.space_group_name_H-M   'P 1'
#
loop_
_entity.id
_entity.type
_entity.pdbx_description
1 polymer ?
#
loop_
_entity_poly.entity_id
_entity_poly.type
_entity_poly.pdbx_seq_one_letter_code
_entity_poly.pdbx_strand_id
1 'polypeptide(L)'
;MLIPFGDDVERTKVPICVISLIIVNVLVAAYELRLVQDAATDPNSLKDFFLMFGLVPNAVPGGSFVGLFSYMFLHGGFMHLFGNMLVLWAFGPTLEEFLGAGRFLLVYLVTGLTAAALHLAFSWGSDIPLVGASGAIAGVIGMYGIAVGPDTRIKTWLFFFFRGFVIKVPTVVYAVFWLYTQWSGFMSGSSDRNVGGVAFACHVGGFFGGMLLYPFVKNANRRLVDHGFGEKRIHDACEATRAETDMQLATAGVSVLQKCSDCGCELADQHEIAPDLYRCPTVGCARLNLKAAALPAMPRNRFSTAMADLS
;
A
#
# COMPACT_ATOMS: atom_id res chain seq x y z
N MET A 1 24.32 5.70 -3.67
CA MET A 1 23.04 5.07 -3.35
C MET A 1 22.11 6.14 -2.80
N LEU A 2 20.95 6.35 -3.41
CA LEU A 2 19.92 7.26 -2.91
C LEU A 2 19.08 6.50 -1.88
N ILE A 3 19.26 6.79 -0.60
CA ILE A 3 18.62 6.05 0.50
C ILE A 3 17.49 6.90 1.08
N PRO A 4 16.22 6.59 0.80
CA PRO A 4 15.09 7.37 1.28
C PRO A 4 14.84 7.07 2.77
N PHE A 5 14.34 8.05 3.53
CA PHE A 5 13.96 7.82 4.94
C PHE A 5 12.68 8.54 5.37
N GLY A 6 12.04 9.26 4.45
CA GLY A 6 10.77 9.96 4.66
C GLY A 6 10.52 10.96 3.54
N ASP A 7 9.50 11.80 3.72
CA ASP A 7 9.12 12.86 2.79
C ASP A 7 8.92 14.20 3.51
N ASP A 8 8.50 15.21 2.77
CA ASP A 8 8.15 16.55 3.25
C ASP A 8 6.65 16.73 3.51
N VAL A 9 5.87 15.64 3.57
CA VAL A 9 4.44 15.69 3.88
C VAL A 9 4.24 15.61 5.40
N GLU A 10 3.51 16.56 5.95
CA GLU A 10 3.08 16.52 7.35
C GLU A 10 2.02 15.43 7.51
N ARG A 11 2.30 14.50 8.42
CA ARG A 11 1.44 13.37 8.76
C ARG A 11 0.75 13.62 10.09
N THR A 12 -0.54 13.29 10.15
CA THR A 12 -1.36 13.46 11.35
C THR A 12 -1.80 12.14 11.96
N LYS A 13 -1.69 11.05 11.19
CA LYS A 13 -2.18 9.73 11.58
C LYS A 13 -1.00 8.79 11.79
N VAL A 14 -1.14 7.89 12.77
CA VAL A 14 -0.16 6.82 12.99
C VAL A 14 -0.35 5.78 11.87
N PRO A 15 0.72 5.36 11.16
CA PRO A 15 0.63 4.43 10.05
C PRO A 15 0.58 2.98 10.55
N ILE A 16 -0.58 2.57 11.07
CA ILE A 16 -0.78 1.29 11.76
C ILE A 16 -0.49 0.11 10.82
N CYS A 17 -0.89 0.19 9.55
CA CYS A 17 -0.68 -0.90 8.59
C CYS A 17 0.81 -1.06 8.26
N VAL A 18 1.51 0.04 7.97
CA VAL A 18 2.96 0.03 7.72
C VAL A 18 3.71 -0.53 8.93
N ILE A 19 3.38 -0.08 10.14
CA ILE A 19 4.01 -0.58 11.37
C ILE A 19 3.75 -2.08 11.51
N SER A 20 2.50 -2.53 11.28
CA SER A 20 2.14 -3.95 11.37
C SER A 20 2.92 -4.80 10.37
N LEU A 21 3.04 -4.33 9.12
CA LEU A 21 3.85 -5.01 8.10
C LEU A 21 5.31 -5.08 8.50
N ILE A 22 5.89 -3.99 9.02
CA ILE A 22 7.28 -3.99 9.51
C ILE A 22 7.46 -5.02 10.63
N ILE A 23 6.56 -5.05 11.61
CA ILE A 23 6.61 -6.02 12.71
C ILE A 23 6.56 -7.45 12.17
N VAL A 24 5.61 -7.76 11.28
CA VAL A 24 5.51 -9.11 10.69
C VAL A 24 6.79 -9.51 9.96
N ASN A 25 7.35 -8.63 9.13
CA ASN A 25 8.60 -8.89 8.42
C ASN A 25 9.79 -9.10 9.36
N VAL A 26 9.89 -8.32 10.44
CA VAL A 26 10.93 -8.48 11.46
C VAL A 26 10.77 -9.81 12.21
N LEU A 27 9.55 -10.23 12.54
CA LEU A 27 9.30 -11.52 13.20
C LEU A 27 9.65 -12.70 12.30
N VAL A 28 9.30 -12.64 11.01
CA VAL A 28 9.69 -13.67 10.03
C VAL A 28 11.21 -13.72 9.89
N ALA A 29 11.88 -12.56 9.78
CA ALA A 29 13.33 -12.52 9.71
C ALA A 29 14.02 -13.01 11.00
N ALA A 30 13.44 -12.77 12.17
CA ALA A 30 13.94 -13.34 13.42
C ALA A 30 13.85 -14.88 13.42
N TYR A 31 12.79 -15.44 12.83
CA TYR A 31 12.67 -16.88 12.63
C TYR A 31 13.69 -17.41 11.61
N GLU A 32 13.91 -16.70 10.49
CA GLU A 32 14.97 -17.04 9.52
C GLU A 32 16.36 -17.06 10.19
N LEU A 33 16.66 -16.09 11.07
CA LEU A 33 17.90 -16.07 11.84
C LEU A 33 18.02 -17.27 12.79
N ARG A 34 16.93 -17.71 13.41
CA ARG A 34 16.91 -18.94 14.22
C ARG A 34 17.26 -20.16 13.36
N LEU A 35 16.73 -20.27 12.13
CA LEU A 35 17.08 -21.37 11.22
C LEU A 35 18.55 -21.34 10.80
N VAL A 36 19.15 -20.15 10.63
CA VAL A 36 20.59 -20.01 10.41
C VAL A 36 21.40 -20.54 11.60
N GLN A 37 20.94 -20.29 12.83
CA GLN A 37 21.60 -20.80 14.05
C GLN A 37 21.47 -22.32 14.18
N ASP A 38 20.35 -22.89 13.75
CA ASP A 38 20.10 -24.34 13.75
C ASP A 38 20.83 -25.09 12.61
N ALA A 39 21.58 -24.39 11.75
CA ALA A 39 22.28 -24.98 10.60
C ALA A 39 23.31 -26.06 10.98
N ALA A 40 23.78 -26.08 12.24
CA ALA A 40 24.64 -27.14 12.75
C ALA A 40 23.90 -28.48 12.90
N THR A 41 22.60 -28.44 13.19
CA THR A 41 21.74 -29.63 13.35
C THR A 41 20.96 -29.98 12.09
N ASP A 42 20.51 -28.97 11.36
CA ASP A 42 19.82 -29.12 10.08
C ASP A 42 20.31 -28.05 9.10
N PRO A 43 21.34 -28.37 8.30
CA PRO A 43 21.94 -27.45 7.33
C PRO A 43 20.96 -26.96 6.24
N ASN A 44 19.85 -27.68 6.03
CA ASN A 44 18.88 -27.34 4.98
C ASN A 44 17.66 -26.58 5.51
N SER A 45 17.49 -26.47 6.83
CA SER A 45 16.33 -25.82 7.47
C SER A 45 15.90 -24.49 6.84
N LEU A 46 16.85 -23.55 6.65
CA LEU A 46 16.57 -22.26 6.00
C LEU A 46 16.23 -22.41 4.51
N LYS A 47 16.93 -23.29 3.80
CA LYS A 47 16.69 -23.54 2.38
C LYS A 47 15.30 -24.13 2.17
N ASP A 48 14.91 -25.11 2.98
CA ASP A 48 13.60 -25.76 2.91
C ASP A 48 12.49 -24.77 3.27
N PHE A 49 12.72 -23.88 4.24
CA PHE A 49 11.83 -22.77 4.55
C PHE A 49 11.61 -21.84 3.34
N PHE A 50 12.68 -21.47 2.63
CA PHE A 50 12.57 -20.66 1.41
C PHE A 50 11.94 -21.39 0.23
N LEU A 51 12.14 -22.70 0.08
CA LEU A 51 11.47 -23.49 -0.95
C LEU A 51 9.98 -23.69 -0.66
N MET A 52 9.59 -23.72 0.62
CA MET A 52 8.21 -23.88 1.05
C MET A 52 7.41 -22.57 0.98
N PHE A 53 7.98 -21.47 1.44
CA PHE A 53 7.29 -20.18 1.58
C PHE A 53 7.71 -19.13 0.54
N GLY A 54 8.81 -19.34 -0.19
CA GLY A 54 9.17 -18.50 -1.32
C GLY A 54 8.31 -18.81 -2.54
N LEU A 55 8.26 -17.88 -3.49
CA LEU A 55 7.62 -18.15 -4.77
C LEU A 55 8.63 -18.84 -5.69
N VAL A 56 8.50 -20.17 -5.82
CA VAL A 56 9.33 -20.98 -6.72
C VAL A 56 8.62 -21.12 -8.08
N PRO A 57 9.12 -20.49 -9.17
CA PRO A 57 8.44 -20.53 -10.46
C PRO A 57 8.12 -21.92 -10.98
N ASN A 58 9.05 -22.87 -10.83
CA ASN A 58 8.88 -24.25 -11.28
C ASN A 58 7.82 -25.04 -10.46
N ALA A 59 7.51 -24.61 -9.24
CA ALA A 59 6.54 -25.28 -8.36
C ALA A 59 5.08 -24.82 -8.60
N VAL A 60 4.88 -23.67 -9.26
CA VAL A 60 3.54 -23.10 -9.48
C VAL A 60 2.65 -24.00 -10.35
N PRO A 61 3.13 -24.58 -11.49
CA PRO A 61 2.31 -25.52 -12.27
C PRO A 61 1.89 -26.77 -11.50
N GLY A 62 2.66 -27.16 -10.47
CA GLY A 62 2.36 -28.28 -9.58
C GLY A 62 1.37 -27.95 -8.45
N GLY A 63 0.84 -26.72 -8.40
CA GLY A 63 -0.15 -26.30 -7.39
C GLY A 63 0.44 -25.62 -6.15
N SER A 64 1.73 -25.29 -6.13
CA SER A 64 2.33 -24.55 -5.01
C SER A 64 1.99 -23.05 -5.10
N PHE A 65 0.92 -22.64 -4.42
CA PHE A 65 0.43 -21.26 -4.43
C PHE A 65 0.75 -20.47 -3.16
N VAL A 66 1.24 -21.12 -2.10
CA VAL A 66 1.59 -20.46 -0.82
C VAL A 66 2.54 -19.30 -1.06
N GLY A 67 3.55 -19.55 -1.90
CA GLY A 67 4.56 -18.57 -2.30
C GLY A 67 4.01 -17.31 -2.95
N LEU A 68 2.79 -17.28 -3.51
CA LEU A 68 2.23 -16.06 -4.13
C LEU A 68 2.08 -14.90 -3.14
N PHE A 69 1.89 -15.22 -1.85
CA PHE A 69 1.74 -14.22 -0.79
C PHE A 69 2.89 -14.25 0.21
N SER A 70 3.32 -15.44 0.63
CA SER A 70 4.32 -15.55 1.71
C SER A 70 5.69 -15.01 1.32
N TYR A 71 6.04 -15.00 0.03
CA TYR A 71 7.32 -14.47 -0.42
C TYR A 71 7.55 -13.00 -0.04
N MET A 72 6.47 -12.22 0.08
CA MET A 72 6.50 -10.80 0.42
C MET A 72 6.98 -10.55 1.86
N PHE A 73 7.14 -11.60 2.66
CA PHE A 73 7.54 -11.52 4.07
C PHE A 73 8.91 -12.15 4.35
N LEU A 74 9.47 -12.88 3.39
CA LEU A 74 10.76 -13.56 3.51
C LEU A 74 11.93 -12.64 3.16
N HIS A 75 13.08 -12.82 3.81
CA HIS A 75 14.27 -12.01 3.56
C HIS A 75 15.55 -12.85 3.47
N GLY A 76 16.29 -12.67 2.39
CA GLY A 76 17.58 -13.35 2.19
C GLY A 76 18.75 -12.83 3.04
N GLY A 77 18.48 -12.07 4.10
CA GLY A 77 19.50 -11.53 5.00
C GLY A 77 19.18 -10.15 5.58
N PHE A 78 20.02 -9.72 6.53
CA PHE A 78 19.81 -8.47 7.29
C PHE A 78 19.73 -7.23 6.40
N MET A 79 20.67 -7.06 5.44
CA MET A 79 20.68 -5.88 4.56
C MET A 79 19.47 -5.85 3.62
N HIS A 80 18.94 -7.03 3.24
CA HIS A 80 17.73 -7.14 2.44
C HIS A 80 16.51 -6.68 3.25
N LEU A 81 16.35 -7.17 4.49
CA LEU A 81 15.30 -6.71 5.40
C LEU A 81 15.41 -5.22 5.68
N PHE A 82 16.59 -4.75 6.08
CA PHE A 82 16.83 -3.35 6.42
C PHE A 82 16.48 -2.42 5.25
N GLY A 83 16.94 -2.75 4.04
CA GLY A 83 16.60 -1.98 2.84
C GLY A 83 15.10 -1.91 2.57
N ASN A 84 14.41 -3.05 2.65
CA ASN A 84 12.96 -3.12 2.44
C ASN A 84 12.20 -2.29 3.48
N MET A 85 12.49 -2.47 4.75
CA MET A 85 11.78 -1.76 5.83
C MET A 85 12.05 -0.25 5.79
N LEU A 86 13.27 0.15 5.41
CA LEU A 86 13.63 1.56 5.26
C LEU A 86 12.85 2.24 4.13
N VAL A 87 12.75 1.60 2.96
CA VAL A 87 11.97 2.13 1.83
C VAL A 87 10.47 2.10 2.14
N LEU A 88 9.97 1.02 2.75
CA LEU A 88 8.58 0.93 3.19
C LEU A 88 8.25 2.05 4.18
N TRP A 89 9.13 2.35 5.13
CA TRP A 89 8.95 3.46 6.07
C TRP A 89 9.04 4.84 5.41
N ALA A 90 9.87 4.99 4.38
CA ALA A 90 10.05 6.27 3.72
C ALA A 90 8.82 6.72 2.91
N PHE A 91 8.10 5.78 2.28
CA PHE A 91 6.95 6.07 1.42
C PHE A 91 5.61 5.63 2.01
N GLY A 92 5.60 4.51 2.73
CA GLY A 92 4.40 3.84 3.20
C GLY A 92 3.51 4.69 4.08
N PRO A 93 4.02 5.37 5.13
CA PRO A 93 3.17 6.11 6.07
C PRO A 93 2.31 7.20 5.42
N THR A 94 2.89 7.99 4.52
CA THR A 94 2.18 9.05 3.82
C THR A 94 1.18 8.46 2.82
N LEU A 95 1.54 7.37 2.14
CA LEU A 95 0.58 6.68 1.26
C LEU A 95 -0.56 6.03 2.07
N GLU A 96 -0.28 5.49 3.26
CA GLU A 96 -1.29 4.94 4.17
C GLU A 96 -2.23 6.04 4.67
N GLU A 97 -1.68 7.20 5.06
CA GLU A 97 -2.51 8.36 5.42
C GLU A 97 -3.30 8.88 4.21
N PHE A 98 -2.78 8.77 3.00
CA PHE A 98 -3.50 9.19 1.79
C PHE A 98 -4.64 8.24 1.43
N LEU A 99 -4.44 6.92 1.52
CA LEU A 99 -5.42 5.91 1.10
C LEU A 99 -6.36 5.42 2.23
N GLY A 100 -5.84 5.40 3.45
CA GLY A 100 -6.36 4.65 4.59
C GLY A 100 -5.74 3.26 4.70
N ALA A 101 -5.62 2.75 5.95
CA ALA A 101 -4.96 1.49 6.28
C ALA A 101 -5.42 0.27 5.46
N GLY A 102 -6.74 0.05 5.34
CA GLY A 102 -7.27 -1.10 4.59
C GLY A 102 -6.96 -1.06 3.09
N ARG A 103 -7.01 0.13 2.48
CA ARG A 103 -6.66 0.31 1.07
C ARG A 103 -5.15 0.17 0.86
N PHE A 104 -4.35 0.69 1.78
CA PHE A 104 -2.90 0.51 1.76
C PHE A 104 -2.51 -0.98 1.84
N LEU A 105 -3.14 -1.76 2.72
CA LEU A 105 -2.91 -3.21 2.79
C LEU A 105 -3.26 -3.90 1.46
N LEU A 106 -4.41 -3.56 0.87
CA LEU A 106 -4.81 -4.08 -0.43
C LEU A 106 -3.77 -3.74 -1.50
N VAL A 107 -3.27 -2.50 -1.53
CA VAL A 107 -2.23 -2.07 -2.46
C VAL A 107 -0.95 -2.88 -2.27
N TYR A 108 -0.48 -3.04 -1.03
CA TYR A 108 0.71 -3.84 -0.75
C TYR A 108 0.56 -5.28 -1.28
N LEU A 109 -0.56 -5.94 -0.98
CA LEU A 109 -0.80 -7.33 -1.40
C LEU A 109 -0.98 -7.45 -2.93
N VAL A 110 -1.80 -6.59 -3.54
CA VAL A 110 -2.07 -6.67 -4.99
C VAL A 110 -0.83 -6.32 -5.80
N THR A 111 -0.05 -5.33 -5.39
CA THR A 111 1.20 -4.99 -6.11
C THR A 111 2.28 -6.05 -5.91
N GLY A 112 2.29 -6.74 -4.77
CA GLY A 112 3.09 -7.95 -4.62
C GLY A 112 2.63 -9.08 -5.56
N LEU A 113 1.34 -9.22 -5.83
CA LEU A 113 0.85 -10.20 -6.82
C LEU A 113 1.21 -9.81 -8.26
N THR A 114 1.14 -8.52 -8.63
CA THR A 114 1.59 -8.07 -9.96
C THR A 114 3.09 -8.23 -10.14
N ALA A 115 3.87 -8.00 -9.06
CA ALA A 115 5.29 -8.25 -9.02
C ALA A 115 5.61 -9.74 -9.22
N ALA A 116 4.90 -10.62 -8.50
CA ALA A 116 5.00 -12.08 -8.66
C ALA A 116 4.65 -12.52 -10.08
N ALA A 117 3.57 -12.00 -10.66
CA ALA A 117 3.15 -12.33 -12.01
C ALA A 117 4.22 -11.98 -13.06
N LEU A 118 4.81 -10.79 -12.97
CA LEU A 118 5.87 -10.40 -13.91
C LEU A 118 7.15 -11.23 -13.68
N HIS A 119 7.49 -11.53 -12.42
CA HIS A 119 8.61 -12.41 -12.12
C HIS A 119 8.45 -13.81 -12.70
N LEU A 120 7.26 -14.42 -12.54
CA LEU A 120 6.93 -15.74 -13.09
C LEU A 120 7.00 -15.75 -14.62
N ALA A 121 6.57 -14.68 -15.28
CA ALA A 121 6.62 -14.58 -16.74
C ALA A 121 8.06 -14.62 -17.29
N PHE A 122 9.04 -14.08 -16.56
CA PHE A 122 10.43 -14.01 -16.99
C PHE A 122 11.37 -15.03 -16.35
N SER A 123 10.93 -15.73 -15.30
CA SER A 123 11.72 -16.72 -14.56
C SER A 123 11.09 -18.11 -14.60
N TRP A 124 10.27 -18.38 -15.61
CA TRP A 124 9.55 -19.64 -15.76
C TRP A 124 10.51 -20.84 -15.76
N GLY A 125 10.16 -21.90 -15.01
CA GLY A 125 10.99 -23.09 -14.86
C GLY A 125 12.20 -22.94 -13.93
N SER A 126 12.38 -21.78 -13.27
CA SER A 126 13.42 -21.61 -12.24
C SER A 126 13.06 -22.30 -10.94
N ASP A 127 14.04 -22.97 -10.33
CA ASP A 127 13.94 -23.55 -8.97
C ASP A 127 14.40 -22.57 -7.87
N ILE A 128 14.83 -21.36 -8.24
CA ILE A 128 15.27 -20.35 -7.28
C ILE A 128 14.02 -19.65 -6.72
N PRO A 129 13.75 -19.75 -5.40
CA PRO A 129 12.63 -19.04 -4.79
C PRO A 129 12.84 -17.52 -4.84
N LEU A 130 11.83 -16.81 -5.31
CA LEU A 130 11.68 -15.37 -5.07
C LEU A 130 11.36 -15.17 -3.59
N VAL A 131 12.10 -14.26 -2.95
CA VAL A 131 11.90 -13.83 -1.56
C VAL A 131 12.10 -12.31 -1.48
N GLY A 132 11.28 -11.63 -0.69
CA GLY A 132 11.43 -10.20 -0.43
C GLY A 132 10.13 -9.40 -0.59
N ALA A 133 9.91 -8.49 0.36
CA ALA A 133 8.86 -7.47 0.31
C ALA A 133 9.00 -6.46 -0.85
N SER A 134 10.16 -6.43 -1.49
CA SER A 134 10.59 -5.37 -2.42
C SER A 134 9.68 -5.22 -3.64
N GLY A 135 9.03 -6.28 -4.12
CA GLY A 135 8.02 -6.21 -5.19
C GLY A 135 6.79 -5.39 -4.79
N ALA A 136 6.22 -5.67 -3.62
CA ALA A 136 5.10 -4.89 -3.07
C ALA A 136 5.52 -3.43 -2.77
N ILE A 137 6.72 -3.24 -2.21
CA ILE A 137 7.28 -1.91 -1.93
C ILE A 137 7.51 -1.12 -3.23
N ALA A 138 7.92 -1.78 -4.32
CA ALA A 138 8.01 -1.12 -5.63
C ALA A 138 6.66 -0.54 -6.06
N GLY A 139 5.57 -1.28 -5.81
CA GLY A 139 4.21 -0.81 -6.03
C GLY A 139 3.82 0.37 -5.14
N VAL A 140 4.26 0.38 -3.88
CA VAL A 140 4.13 1.55 -2.99
C VAL A 140 4.82 2.77 -3.61
N ILE A 141 6.04 2.66 -4.13
CA ILE A 141 6.75 3.78 -4.80
C ILE A 141 5.98 4.25 -6.04
N GLY A 142 5.59 3.31 -6.92
CA GLY A 142 4.88 3.62 -8.16
C GLY A 142 3.54 4.31 -7.90
N MET A 143 2.78 3.82 -6.92
CA MET A 143 1.52 4.43 -6.52
C MET A 143 1.73 5.79 -5.85
N TYR A 144 2.72 5.91 -4.95
CA TYR A 144 3.04 7.16 -4.28
C TYR A 144 3.30 8.29 -5.28
N GLY A 145 4.07 8.01 -6.34
CA GLY A 145 4.39 8.99 -7.39
C GLY A 145 3.17 9.56 -8.12
N ILE A 146 2.09 8.77 -8.25
CA ILE A 146 0.85 9.19 -8.91
C ILE A 146 -0.18 9.75 -7.90
N ALA A 147 -0.29 9.13 -6.73
CA ALA A 147 -1.33 9.42 -5.75
C ALA A 147 -1.01 10.68 -4.93
N VAL A 148 0.21 10.76 -4.39
CA VAL A 148 0.63 11.85 -3.50
C VAL A 148 1.13 13.04 -4.33
N GLY A 149 1.84 12.77 -5.42
CA GLY A 149 2.15 13.77 -6.43
C GLY A 149 3.64 13.86 -6.79
N PRO A 150 3.97 14.23 -8.04
CA PRO A 150 5.33 14.20 -8.57
C PRO A 150 6.29 15.22 -7.94
N ASP A 151 5.74 16.27 -7.35
CA ASP A 151 6.43 17.44 -6.80
C ASP A 151 6.63 17.37 -5.27
N THR A 152 6.09 16.34 -4.61
CA THR A 152 6.48 16.00 -3.23
C THR A 152 7.96 15.64 -3.18
N ARG A 153 8.62 15.86 -2.05
CA ARG A 153 10.07 15.65 -1.95
C ARG A 153 10.39 14.56 -0.94
N ILE A 154 11.06 13.54 -1.44
CA ILE A 154 11.60 12.46 -0.63
C ILE A 154 12.89 12.94 0.01
N LYS A 155 12.97 12.83 1.33
CA LYS A 155 14.18 13.03 2.11
C LYS A 155 15.08 11.83 1.87
N THR A 156 16.23 12.08 1.28
CA THR A 156 17.15 11.03 0.82
C THR A 156 18.55 11.30 1.36
N TRP A 157 19.13 10.28 1.99
CA TRP A 157 20.55 10.25 2.30
C TRP A 157 21.35 9.99 1.02
N LEU A 158 22.29 10.89 0.76
CA LEU A 158 23.31 10.76 -0.25
C LEU A 158 24.66 10.66 0.44
N PHE A 159 25.34 9.53 0.27
CA PHE A 159 26.69 9.34 0.75
C PHE A 159 27.69 9.76 -0.34
N PHE A 160 28.51 10.76 -0.04
CA PHE A 160 29.65 11.14 -0.88
C PHE A 160 30.93 10.90 -0.08
N PHE A 161 31.70 9.87 -0.49
CA PHE A 161 32.83 9.31 0.28
C PHE A 161 32.44 9.00 1.74
N PHE A 162 32.92 9.81 2.70
CA PHE A 162 32.73 9.61 4.14
C PHE A 162 31.71 10.59 4.76
N ARG A 163 31.11 11.49 3.96
CA ARG A 163 30.14 12.48 4.45
C ARG A 163 28.75 12.17 3.89
N GLY A 164 27.80 11.96 4.79
CA GLY A 164 26.38 11.88 4.45
C GLY A 164 25.77 13.27 4.31
N PHE A 165 25.05 13.50 3.22
CA PHE A 165 24.21 14.68 3.00
C PHE A 165 22.75 14.25 2.92
N VAL A 166 21.86 15.07 3.46
CA VAL A 166 20.42 14.91 3.25
C VAL A 166 20.01 15.85 2.12
N ILE A 167 19.48 15.27 1.04
CA ILE A 167 18.89 16.02 -0.06
C ILE A 167 17.38 15.76 -0.12
N LYS A 168 16.63 16.74 -0.60
CA LYS A 168 15.20 16.61 -0.89
C LYS A 168 15.03 16.38 -2.38
N VAL A 169 14.69 15.17 -2.78
CA VAL A 169 14.57 14.77 -4.19
C VAL A 169 13.09 14.78 -4.58
N PRO A 170 12.67 15.48 -5.65
CA PRO A 170 11.30 15.36 -6.15
C PRO A 170 10.95 13.89 -6.41
N THR A 171 9.77 13.48 -5.96
CA THR A 171 9.30 12.09 -6.04
C THR A 171 9.36 11.54 -7.45
N VAL A 172 9.02 12.34 -8.48
CA VAL A 172 9.13 11.92 -9.88
C VAL A 172 10.57 11.58 -10.26
N VAL A 173 11.55 12.38 -9.83
CA VAL A 173 12.97 12.14 -10.11
C VAL A 173 13.45 10.89 -9.39
N TYR A 174 13.08 10.73 -8.12
CA TYR A 174 13.42 9.55 -7.34
C TYR A 174 12.84 8.28 -7.99
N ALA A 175 11.54 8.28 -8.29
CA ALA A 175 10.81 7.14 -8.83
C ALA A 175 11.33 6.73 -10.22
N VAL A 176 11.58 7.69 -11.12
CA VAL A 176 12.14 7.43 -12.46
C VAL A 176 13.57 6.91 -12.36
N PHE A 177 14.42 7.53 -11.53
CA PHE A 177 15.80 7.05 -11.34
C PHE A 177 15.81 5.65 -10.73
N TRP A 178 14.99 5.40 -9.71
CA TRP A 178 14.87 4.09 -9.08
C TRP A 178 14.40 3.04 -10.10
N LEU A 179 13.33 3.31 -10.85
CA LEU A 179 12.83 2.41 -11.89
C LEU A 179 13.89 2.15 -12.96
N TYR A 180 14.63 3.18 -13.37
CA TYR A 180 15.73 3.03 -14.32
C TYR A 180 16.80 2.05 -13.81
N THR A 181 17.19 2.12 -12.53
CA THR A 181 18.13 1.15 -11.96
C THR A 181 17.57 -0.28 -12.01
N GLN A 182 16.27 -0.46 -11.75
CA GLN A 182 15.64 -1.78 -11.82
C GLN A 182 15.58 -2.31 -13.25
N TRP A 183 15.16 -1.47 -14.19
CA TRP A 183 15.11 -1.78 -15.60
C TRP A 183 16.50 -2.14 -16.16
N SER A 184 17.52 -1.37 -15.78
CA SER A 184 18.90 -1.62 -16.22
C SER A 184 19.42 -2.99 -15.76
N GLY A 185 19.15 -3.38 -14.51
CA GLY A 185 19.53 -4.69 -13.98
C GLY A 185 18.75 -5.85 -14.60
N PHE A 186 17.49 -5.61 -14.96
CA PHE A 186 16.70 -6.56 -15.74
C PHE A 186 17.30 -6.78 -17.13
N MET A 187 17.60 -5.69 -17.85
CA MET A 187 18.14 -5.74 -19.22
C MET A 187 19.57 -6.30 -19.29
N SER A 188 20.39 -6.14 -18.24
CA SER A 188 21.73 -6.71 -18.19
C SER A 188 21.75 -8.22 -17.91
N GLY A 189 20.59 -8.85 -17.68
CA GLY A 189 20.49 -10.26 -17.31
C GLY A 189 21.12 -10.56 -15.95
N SER A 190 21.29 -9.53 -15.11
CA SER A 190 21.92 -9.63 -13.78
C SER A 190 20.94 -10.10 -12.71
N SER A 191 19.78 -10.64 -13.10
CA SER A 191 18.82 -11.26 -12.19
C SER A 191 19.47 -12.42 -11.45
N ASP A 192 19.26 -12.45 -10.14
CA ASP A 192 20.06 -13.26 -9.25
C ASP A 192 19.89 -14.77 -9.44
N ARG A 193 21.03 -15.47 -9.34
CA ARG A 193 21.12 -16.94 -9.43
C ARG A 193 21.03 -17.63 -8.07
N ASN A 194 20.82 -16.86 -7.00
CA ASN A 194 20.80 -17.32 -5.61
C ASN A 194 19.58 -16.75 -4.87
N VAL A 195 19.21 -17.42 -3.78
CA VAL A 195 18.13 -16.95 -2.90
C VAL A 195 18.53 -15.64 -2.21
N GLY A 196 17.59 -14.70 -2.13
CA GLY A 196 17.82 -13.39 -1.49
C GLY A 196 18.32 -12.30 -2.42
N GLY A 197 18.50 -12.63 -3.69
CA GLY A 197 18.98 -11.73 -4.70
C GLY A 197 17.96 -10.73 -5.27
N VAL A 198 18.43 -9.81 -6.12
CA VAL A 198 17.63 -8.73 -6.70
C VAL A 198 16.81 -9.23 -7.88
N ALA A 199 15.52 -9.44 -7.65
CA ALA A 199 14.56 -9.83 -8.69
C ALA A 199 14.06 -8.60 -9.47
N PHE A 200 14.85 -8.09 -10.41
CA PHE A 200 14.52 -6.86 -11.15
C PHE A 200 13.15 -6.88 -11.85
N ALA A 201 12.75 -8.01 -12.46
CA ALA A 201 11.41 -8.16 -13.07
C ALA A 201 10.28 -8.01 -12.03
N CYS A 202 10.48 -8.53 -10.83
CA CYS A 202 9.54 -8.39 -9.71
C CYS A 202 9.32 -6.90 -9.39
N HIS A 203 10.40 -6.12 -9.30
CA HIS A 203 10.32 -4.69 -9.00
C HIS A 203 9.60 -3.88 -10.09
N VAL A 204 9.88 -4.16 -11.37
CA VAL A 204 9.20 -3.50 -12.49
C VAL A 204 7.70 -3.80 -12.45
N GLY A 205 7.32 -5.06 -12.21
CA GLY A 205 5.91 -5.48 -12.15
C GLY A 205 5.15 -4.90 -10.95
N GLY A 206 5.82 -4.79 -9.81
CA GLY A 206 5.29 -4.10 -8.64
C GLY A 206 5.05 -2.63 -8.90
N PHE A 207 6.06 -1.92 -9.41
CA PHE A 207 6.02 -0.47 -9.68
C PHE A 207 4.86 -0.09 -10.60
N PHE A 208 4.76 -0.73 -11.76
CA PHE A 208 3.66 -0.45 -12.70
C PHE A 208 2.32 -0.95 -12.16
N GLY A 209 2.28 -2.07 -11.44
CA GLY A 209 1.07 -2.51 -10.74
C GLY A 209 0.52 -1.45 -9.79
N GLY A 210 1.39 -0.80 -9.03
CA GLY A 210 1.02 0.31 -8.14
C GLY A 210 0.47 1.52 -8.88
N MET A 211 1.12 1.94 -9.96
CA MET A 211 0.65 3.05 -10.79
C MET A 211 -0.75 2.77 -11.38
N LEU A 212 -0.95 1.57 -11.92
CA LEU A 212 -2.20 1.16 -12.57
C LEU A 212 -3.34 0.92 -11.58
N LEU A 213 -3.02 0.54 -10.33
CA LEU A 213 -4.02 0.25 -9.31
C LEU A 213 -4.64 1.53 -8.70
N TYR A 214 -3.94 2.66 -8.75
CA TYR A 214 -4.36 3.90 -8.08
C TYR A 214 -5.82 4.33 -8.36
N PRO A 215 -6.32 4.34 -9.62
CA PRO A 215 -7.70 4.76 -9.91
C PRO A 215 -8.77 3.94 -9.19
N PHE A 216 -8.46 2.69 -8.84
CA PHE A 216 -9.38 1.75 -8.19
C PHE A 216 -9.36 1.83 -6.67
N VAL A 217 -8.30 2.40 -6.10
CA VAL A 217 -8.09 2.50 -4.64
C VAL A 217 -8.05 3.94 -4.13
N LYS A 218 -8.20 4.93 -5.01
CA LYS A 218 -8.18 6.35 -4.64
C LYS A 218 -9.22 6.65 -3.56
N ASN A 219 -8.83 7.45 -2.58
CA ASN A 219 -9.75 7.97 -1.57
C ASN A 219 -10.17 9.39 -1.97
N ALA A 220 -11.40 9.55 -2.45
CA ALA A 220 -11.88 10.83 -3.00
C ALA A 220 -11.92 11.96 -1.95
N ASN A 221 -11.88 11.61 -0.67
CA ASN A 221 -12.02 12.54 0.45
C ASN A 221 -10.68 13.07 0.94
N ARG A 222 -9.56 12.51 0.47
CA ARG A 222 -8.23 12.92 0.90
C ARG A 222 -7.52 13.61 -0.24
N ARG A 223 -6.96 14.78 0.05
CA ARG A 223 -6.21 15.58 -0.91
C ARG A 223 -4.95 16.12 -0.25
N LEU A 224 -3.88 16.16 -1.02
CA LEU A 224 -2.69 16.89 -0.61
C LEU A 224 -2.93 18.38 -0.84
N VAL A 225 -2.75 19.19 0.20
CA VAL A 225 -2.85 20.65 0.14
C VAL A 225 -1.48 21.23 0.48
N ASP A 226 -1.03 22.17 -0.34
CA ASP A 226 0.17 22.96 -0.09
C ASP A 226 -0.24 24.26 0.62
N HIS A 227 0.26 24.47 1.83
CA HIS A 227 -0.03 25.65 2.65
C HIS A 227 0.96 26.80 2.40
N GLY A 228 1.84 26.68 1.41
CA GLY A 228 2.94 27.60 1.21
C GLY A 228 4.12 27.28 2.13
N PHE A 229 5.27 27.92 1.88
CA PHE A 229 6.52 27.71 2.62
C PHE A 229 7.07 26.26 2.62
N GLY A 230 6.53 25.39 1.76
CA GLY A 230 6.94 23.98 1.64
C GLY A 230 6.25 23.04 2.63
N GLU A 231 5.16 23.48 3.27
CA GLU A 231 4.34 22.63 4.14
C GLU A 231 3.21 21.99 3.32
N LYS A 232 3.33 20.68 3.08
CA LYS A 232 2.31 19.89 2.40
C LYS A 232 1.62 19.00 3.42
N ARG A 233 0.29 18.99 3.46
CA ARG A 233 -0.48 18.17 4.40
C ARG A 233 -1.63 17.46 3.70
N ILE A 234 -1.94 16.25 4.16
CA ILE A 234 -3.13 15.53 3.71
C ILE A 234 -4.34 16.08 4.47
N HIS A 235 -5.31 16.64 3.74
CA HIS A 235 -6.58 17.08 4.29
C HIS A 235 -7.63 16.01 4.05
N ASP A 236 -8.35 15.65 5.11
CA ASP A 236 -9.57 14.85 5.04
C ASP A 236 -10.74 15.81 4.93
N ALA A 237 -11.38 15.83 3.76
CA ALA A 237 -12.44 16.78 3.45
C ALA A 237 -13.67 16.59 4.38
N CYS A 238 -13.82 15.41 5.00
CA CYS A 238 -14.81 15.19 6.04
C CYS A 238 -14.44 15.81 7.38
N GLU A 239 -13.14 15.84 7.75
CA GLU A 239 -12.68 16.52 8.97
C GLU A 239 -12.86 18.04 8.84
N ALA A 240 -12.56 18.61 7.66
CA ALA A 240 -12.78 20.03 7.38
C ALA A 240 -14.27 20.40 7.45
N THR A 241 -15.12 19.63 6.75
CA THR A 241 -16.58 19.83 6.78
C THR A 241 -17.15 19.67 8.19
N ARG A 242 -16.65 18.68 8.95
CA ARG A 242 -17.09 18.45 10.33
C ARG A 242 -16.71 19.60 11.25
N ALA A 243 -15.50 20.15 11.15
CA ALA A 243 -15.10 21.31 11.95
C ALA A 243 -15.97 22.55 11.65
N GLU A 244 -16.30 22.79 10.38
CA GLU A 244 -17.23 23.85 9.98
C GLU A 244 -18.66 23.59 10.50
N THR A 245 -19.12 22.34 10.39
CA THR A 245 -20.46 21.93 10.83
C THR A 245 -20.58 22.00 12.35
N ASP A 246 -19.58 21.53 13.11
CA ASP A 246 -19.56 21.60 14.58
C ASP A 246 -19.59 23.06 15.06
N MET A 247 -18.88 23.97 14.37
CA MET A 247 -18.93 25.41 14.63
C MET A 247 -20.32 26.01 14.35
N GLN A 248 -20.97 25.59 13.26
CA GLN A 248 -22.33 26.00 12.91
C GLN A 248 -23.38 25.42 13.87
N LEU A 249 -23.25 24.16 14.27
CA LEU A 249 -24.16 23.49 15.20
C LEU A 249 -24.06 24.10 16.61
N ALA A 250 -22.84 24.41 17.06
CA ALA A 250 -22.61 25.11 18.32
C ALA A 250 -23.23 26.52 18.34
N THR A 251 -23.44 27.14 17.18
CA THR A 251 -24.07 28.46 17.05
C THR A 251 -25.58 28.41 16.74
N ALA A 252 -26.10 27.32 16.16
CA ALA A 252 -27.47 27.27 15.63
C ALA A 252 -28.41 26.21 16.26
N GLY A 253 -27.92 25.29 17.10
CA GLY A 253 -28.76 24.29 17.78
C GLY A 253 -29.43 23.26 16.85
N VAL A 254 -28.84 23.00 15.67
CA VAL A 254 -29.36 22.07 14.65
C VAL A 254 -28.97 20.62 14.98
N SER A 255 -29.74 19.63 14.53
CA SER A 255 -29.46 18.20 14.77
C SER A 255 -28.89 17.49 13.53
N VAL A 256 -27.91 16.60 13.75
CA VAL A 256 -27.30 15.76 12.71
C VAL A 256 -28.22 14.58 12.39
N LEU A 257 -28.50 14.33 11.10
CA LEU A 257 -29.47 13.32 10.67
C LEU A 257 -28.86 11.99 10.23
N GLN A 258 -27.76 12.03 9.48
CA GLN A 258 -27.10 10.82 8.95
C GLN A 258 -25.69 11.11 8.44
N LYS A 259 -24.94 10.06 8.05
CA LYS A 259 -23.61 10.18 7.44
C LYS A 259 -23.63 9.84 5.96
N CYS A 260 -22.79 10.50 5.17
CA CYS A 260 -22.61 10.14 3.77
C CYS A 260 -22.02 8.72 3.63
N SER A 261 -22.62 7.90 2.76
CA SER A 261 -22.22 6.50 2.50
C SER A 261 -20.83 6.31 1.87
N ASP A 262 -20.19 7.39 1.41
CA ASP A 262 -18.89 7.34 0.72
C ASP A 262 -17.78 7.98 1.54
N CYS A 263 -18.04 9.20 1.99
CA CYS A 263 -17.07 9.99 2.71
C CYS A 263 -17.25 9.97 4.22
N GLY A 264 -18.44 9.65 4.70
CA GLY A 264 -18.72 9.59 6.14
C GLY A 264 -18.89 10.96 6.80
N CYS A 265 -18.88 12.07 6.03
CA CYS A 265 -19.23 13.38 6.57
C CYS A 265 -20.66 13.38 7.10
N GLU A 266 -20.93 14.25 8.07
CA GLU A 266 -22.25 14.42 8.62
C GLU A 266 -23.13 15.22 7.65
N LEU A 267 -24.38 14.77 7.50
CA LEU A 267 -25.40 15.39 6.67
C LEU A 267 -26.45 15.99 7.62
N ALA A 268 -26.59 17.31 7.54
CA ALA A 268 -27.61 18.08 8.24
C ALA A 268 -28.71 18.51 7.26
N ASP A 269 -29.82 19.04 7.77
CA ASP A 269 -30.98 19.49 6.97
C ASP A 269 -30.59 20.48 5.86
N GLN A 270 -29.61 21.35 6.11
CA GLN A 270 -29.13 22.31 5.12
C GLN A 270 -28.48 21.69 3.87
N HIS A 271 -28.12 20.40 3.93
CA HIS A 271 -27.56 19.66 2.79
C HIS A 271 -28.65 18.94 1.97
N GLU A 272 -29.92 19.05 2.36
CA GLU A 272 -31.05 18.47 1.63
C GLU A 272 -31.32 19.27 0.35
N ILE A 273 -31.28 18.60 -0.80
CA ILE A 273 -31.54 19.20 -2.12
C ILE A 273 -32.92 18.84 -2.68
N ALA A 274 -33.53 17.78 -2.16
CA ALA A 274 -34.90 17.35 -2.42
C ALA A 274 -35.38 16.50 -1.23
N PRO A 275 -36.69 16.28 -1.04
CA PRO A 275 -37.21 15.48 0.06
C PRO A 275 -36.48 14.14 0.19
N ASP A 276 -35.90 13.92 1.36
CA ASP A 276 -35.12 12.74 1.69
C ASP A 276 -33.84 12.53 0.85
N LEU A 277 -33.37 13.53 0.10
CA LEU A 277 -32.20 13.46 -0.75
C LEU A 277 -31.20 14.56 -0.38
N TYR A 278 -30.05 14.14 0.12
CA TYR A 278 -28.99 15.00 0.61
C TYR A 278 -27.81 14.99 -0.35
N ARG A 279 -27.30 16.17 -0.70
CA ARG A 279 -26.03 16.31 -1.42
C ARG A 279 -24.91 16.42 -0.41
N CYS A 280 -23.88 15.60 -0.57
CA CYS A 280 -22.70 15.72 0.25
C CYS A 280 -22.03 17.10 0.06
N PRO A 281 -21.78 17.85 1.15
CA PRO A 281 -21.13 19.17 1.08
C PRO A 281 -19.61 19.07 0.85
N THR A 282 -19.03 17.89 1.05
CA THR A 282 -17.59 17.66 0.96
C THR A 282 -17.10 17.92 -0.47
N VAL A 283 -16.24 18.92 -0.64
CA VAL A 283 -15.68 19.30 -1.95
C VAL A 283 -14.92 18.12 -2.57
N GLY A 284 -15.48 17.54 -3.64
CA GLY A 284 -14.94 16.34 -4.31
C GLY A 284 -15.73 15.06 -4.10
N CYS A 285 -16.54 14.97 -3.05
CA CYS A 285 -17.52 13.91 -2.88
C CYS A 285 -18.86 14.43 -3.40
N ALA A 286 -19.10 14.31 -4.71
CA ALA A 286 -20.35 14.77 -5.34
C ALA A 286 -21.53 13.80 -5.11
N ARG A 287 -21.51 13.01 -4.04
CA ARG A 287 -22.45 11.91 -3.83
C ARG A 287 -23.78 12.39 -3.26
N LEU A 288 -24.85 11.79 -3.76
CA LEU A 288 -26.20 11.95 -3.24
C LEU A 288 -26.51 10.83 -2.26
N ASN A 289 -27.13 11.15 -1.13
CA ASN A 289 -27.48 10.20 -0.09
C ASN A 289 -28.98 10.32 0.21
N LEU A 290 -29.68 9.19 0.19
CA LEU A 290 -31.08 9.14 0.61
C LEU A 290 -31.16 9.08 2.13
N LYS A 291 -32.18 9.71 2.73
CA LYS A 291 -32.50 9.58 4.15
C LYS A 291 -32.70 8.10 4.49
N ALA A 292 -32.07 7.63 5.56
CA ALA A 292 -32.20 6.25 6.00
C ALA A 292 -33.66 5.78 6.19
N ALA A 293 -34.59 6.70 6.50
CA ALA A 293 -36.02 6.42 6.63
C ALA A 293 -36.80 6.37 5.30
N ALA A 294 -36.22 6.85 4.19
CA ALA A 294 -36.84 6.93 2.88
C ALA A 294 -36.45 5.80 1.93
N LEU A 295 -35.60 4.87 2.38
CA LEU A 295 -35.45 3.59 1.70
C LEU A 295 -36.79 2.87 1.82
N PRO A 296 -37.52 2.60 0.71
CA PRO A 296 -38.66 1.70 0.79
C PRO A 296 -38.12 0.42 1.41
N ALA A 297 -38.82 -0.11 2.43
CA ALA A 297 -38.46 -1.38 3.04
C ALA A 297 -38.28 -2.39 1.91
N MET A 298 -37.03 -2.68 1.54
CA MET A 298 -36.77 -3.73 0.57
C MET A 298 -37.39 -4.96 1.20
N PRO A 299 -38.32 -5.66 0.52
CA PRO A 299 -38.77 -6.94 1.02
C PRO A 299 -37.49 -7.77 1.21
N ARG A 300 -37.23 -8.19 2.46
CA ARG A 300 -36.18 -9.17 2.74
C ARG A 300 -36.41 -10.29 1.74
N ASN A 301 -35.52 -10.41 0.77
CA ASN A 301 -35.75 -11.29 -0.35
C ASN A 301 -35.98 -12.69 0.19
N ARG A 302 -37.13 -13.23 -0.18
CA ARG A 302 -37.48 -14.64 -0.09
C ARG A 302 -36.43 -15.43 -0.88
N PHE A 303 -35.34 -15.80 -0.22
CA PHE A 303 -34.38 -16.78 -0.69
C PHE A 303 -33.92 -17.68 0.48
N SER A 304 -34.84 -18.03 1.38
CA SER A 304 -34.61 -19.09 2.39
C SER A 304 -35.76 -20.09 2.49
N THR A 305 -36.71 -20.11 1.55
CA THR A 305 -37.83 -21.06 1.54
C THR A 305 -38.05 -21.59 0.13
N ALA A 306 -37.09 -22.38 -0.36
CA ALA A 306 -37.23 -23.23 -1.55
C ALA A 306 -36.36 -24.49 -1.45
N MET A 307 -36.11 -25.00 -0.23
CA MET A 307 -35.46 -26.30 0.01
C MET A 307 -35.96 -26.95 1.32
N ALA A 308 -37.29 -26.97 1.53
CA ALA A 308 -37.89 -27.68 2.68
C ALA A 308 -39.07 -28.60 2.31
N ASP A 309 -39.39 -28.77 1.02
CA ASP A 309 -40.46 -29.69 0.56
C ASP A 309 -39.98 -30.60 -0.59
N LEU A 310 -38.83 -31.24 -0.41
CA LEU A 310 -38.44 -32.46 -1.13
C LEU A 310 -37.70 -33.39 -0.15
N SER A 311 -38.44 -33.90 0.82
CA SER A 311 -38.23 -35.18 1.52
C SER A 311 -39.50 -35.58 2.26
#